data_AF-A0A8S3BIM7-F1
#
_entry.id   AF-A0A8S3BIM7-F1
#
_cell.length_a   1.000
_cell.length_b   1.000
_cell.length_c   1.000
_cell.angle_alpha   90.00
_cell.angle_beta   90.00
_cell.angle_gamma   90.00
#
_symmetry.space_group_name_H-M   'P 1'
#
loop_
_entity.id
_entity.type
_entity.pdbx_description
1 polymer ?
#
loop_
_entity_poly.entity_id
_entity_poly.type
_entity_poly.pdbx_seq_one_letter_code
_entity_poly.pdbx_strand_id
1 'polypeptide(L)' 'SRNLKEQPQFDKTQLLQTIVNAHNGPIWCMKFSPDGQLLATGGQDSLLKVWVLKSAQPH' A
#
# COMPACT_ATOMS: atom_id res chain seq x y z
N SER A 1 -7.21 -33.08 -24.63
CA SER A 1 -6.24 -32.58 -23.64
C SER A 1 -6.49 -31.10 -23.41
N ARG A 2 -7.10 -30.70 -22.29
CA ARG A 2 -7.35 -29.28 -21.98
C ARG A 2 -6.13 -28.73 -21.24
N ASN A 3 -5.46 -27.75 -21.85
CA ASN A 3 -4.34 -27.04 -21.24
C ASN A 3 -4.91 -26.18 -20.09
N LEU A 4 -4.64 -26.59 -18.85
CA LEU A 4 -5.02 -25.87 -17.65
C LEU A 4 -4.18 -24.61 -17.61
N LYS A 5 -4.82 -23.46 -17.82
CA LYS A 5 -4.22 -22.13 -17.70
C LYS A 5 -3.40 -22.08 -16.42
N GLU A 6 -2.10 -21.82 -16.57
CA GLU A 6 -1.21 -21.47 -15.47
C GLU A 6 -1.91 -20.40 -14.63
N GLN A 7 -2.19 -20.73 -13.37
CA GLN A 7 -2.69 -19.73 -12.44
C GLN A 7 -1.57 -18.73 -12.19
N PRO A 8 -1.85 -17.42 -12.09
CA PRO A 8 -0.83 -16.46 -11.72
C PRO A 8 -0.26 -16.85 -10.36
N GLN A 9 1.00 -17.29 -10.37
CA GLN A 9 1.76 -17.63 -9.17
C GLN A 9 2.04 -16.32 -8.42
N PHE A 10 1.21 -15.96 -7.46
CA PHE A 10 1.46 -14.82 -6.57
C PHE A 10 2.46 -15.19 -5.45
N ASP A 11 3.64 -15.69 -5.80
CA ASP A 11 4.69 -16.09 -4.83
C ASP A 11 5.81 -15.06 -4.73
N LYS A 12 5.46 -13.80 -4.43
CA LYS A 12 6.48 -12.84 -3.99
C LYS A 12 5.91 -11.79 -3.05
N THR A 13 6.02 -12.06 -1.76
CA THR A 13 5.93 -11.00 -0.74
C THR A 13 7.21 -10.17 -0.83
N GLN A 14 7.12 -8.98 -1.42
CA GLN A 14 8.24 -8.03 -1.52
C GLN A 14 7.87 -6.73 -0.82
N LEU A 15 8.73 -6.26 0.09
CA LEU A 15 8.63 -4.90 0.63
C LEU A 15 9.03 -3.90 -0.45
N LEU A 16 8.07 -3.11 -0.94
CA LEU A 16 8.31 -2.14 -2.02
C LEU A 16 8.75 -0.77 -1.50
N GLN A 17 8.20 -0.32 -0.38
CA GLN A 17 8.44 1.01 0.15
C GLN A 17 8.27 1.05 1.67
N THR A 18 9.09 1.86 2.34
CA THR A 18 8.95 2.21 3.74
C THR A 18 8.86 3.73 3.88
N ILE A 19 7.86 4.23 4.59
CA ILE A 19 7.72 5.65 4.93
C ILE A 19 8.13 5.80 6.40
N VAL A 20 9.31 6.37 6.62
CA VAL A 20 9.82 6.66 7.97
C VAL A 20 9.32 8.02 8.45
N ASN A 21 9.16 8.17 9.77
CA ASN A 21 8.70 9.40 10.42
C ASN A 21 7.37 9.93 9.82
N ALA A 22 6.48 9.02 9.42
CA ALA A 22 5.19 9.37 8.85
C ALA A 22 4.37 10.24 9.81
N HIS A 23 4.38 9.94 11.11
CA HIS A 23 3.72 10.71 12.17
C HIS A 23 4.66 10.91 13.36
N ASN A 24 4.46 11.98 14.12
CA ASN A 24 5.15 12.18 15.40
C ASN A 24 4.45 11.42 16.53
N GLY A 25 4.54 10.09 16.46
CA GLY A 25 3.89 9.16 17.39
C GLY A 25 3.19 8.00 16.67
N PRO A 26 2.50 7.13 17.43
CA PRO A 26 1.76 6.00 16.89
C PRO A 26 0.74 6.40 15.84
N ILE A 27 0.60 5.55 14.82
CA ILE A 27 -0.50 5.61 13.85
C ILE A 27 -1.65 4.80 14.43
N TRP A 28 -2.83 5.41 14.53
CA TRP A 28 -4.02 4.76 15.08
C TRP A 28 -4.93 4.19 13.98
N CYS A 29 -4.89 4.77 12.78
CA CYS A 29 -5.73 4.34 11.67
C CYS A 29 -5.06 4.53 10.31
N MET A 30 -5.44 3.67 9.36
CA MET A 30 -5.06 3.79 7.96
C MET A 30 -6.17 3.29 7.05
N LYS A 31 -6.28 3.87 5.85
CA LYS A 31 -7.24 3.44 4.83
C LYS A 31 -6.75 3.78 3.42
N PHE A 32 -6.81 2.82 2.50
CA PHE A 32 -6.64 3.07 1.08
C PHE A 32 -7.91 3.68 0.48
N SER A 33 -7.76 4.55 -0.52
CA SER A 33 -8.87 4.92 -1.38
C SER A 33 -9.38 3.69 -2.16
N PRO A 34 -10.66 3.66 -2.57
CA PRO A 34 -11.22 2.52 -3.31
C PRO A 34 -10.50 2.21 -4.62
N ASP A 35 -9.89 3.22 -5.25
CA ASP A 35 -9.10 3.09 -6.48
C ASP A 35 -7.61 2.74 -6.23
N GLY A 36 -7.18 2.62 -4.97
CA GLY A 36 -5.82 2.28 -4.59
C GLY A 36 -4.77 3.37 -4.87
N GLN A 37 -5.17 4.57 -5.31
CA GLN A 37 -4.23 5.64 -5.65
C GLN A 37 -3.76 6.45 -4.44
N LEU A 38 -4.54 6.43 -3.36
CA LEU A 38 -4.26 7.19 -2.15
C LEU A 38 -4.23 6.28 -0.92
N LEU A 39 -3.41 6.68 0.05
CA LEU A 39 -3.43 6.16 1.42
C LEU A 39 -3.67 7.33 2.37
N ALA A 40 -4.66 7.21 3.25
CA ALA A 40 -4.87 8.13 4.36
C ALA A 40 -4.37 7.49 5.66
N THR A 41 -3.62 8.23 6.48
CA THR A 41 -3.12 7.81 7.79
C THR A 41 -3.44 8.85 8.86
N GLY A 42 -3.82 8.41 10.06
CA GLY A 42 -4.09 9.27 11.21
C GLY A 42 -3.28 8.83 12.44
N GLY A 43 -2.65 9.79 13.12
CA GLY A 43 -1.71 9.52 14.21
C GLY A 43 -1.94 10.33 15.48
N GLN A 44 -1.17 10.00 16.52
CA GLN A 44 -1.19 10.70 17.82
C GLN A 44 -0.85 12.19 17.70
N ASP A 45 -0.10 12.57 16.66
CA ASP A 45 0.25 13.95 16.35
C ASP A 45 -0.95 14.82 15.92
N SER A 46 -2.17 14.27 15.98
CA SER A 46 -3.42 14.96 15.63
C SER A 46 -3.48 15.39 14.17
N LEU A 47 -2.66 14.77 13.32
CA LEU A 47 -2.65 15.00 11.88
C LEU A 47 -3.27 13.82 11.13
N LEU A 48 -3.99 14.18 10.05
CA LEU A 48 -4.35 13.26 8.98
C LEU A 48 -3.43 13.56 7.79
N LYS A 49 -2.71 12.55 7.32
CA LYS A 49 -1.79 12.66 6.17
C LYS A 49 -2.30 11.82 5.02
N VAL A 50 -2.21 12.36 3.81
CA VAL A 50 -2.63 11.68 2.58
C VAL A 50 -1.40 11.50 1.68
N TRP A 51 -1.22 10.27 1.23
CA TRP A 51 -0.08 9.85 0.42
C TRP A 51 -0.58 9.45 -0.97
N VAL A 52 0.04 10.00 -2.01
CA VAL A 52 -0.17 9.54 -3.38
C VAL A 52 0.70 8.31 -3.60
N LEU A 53 0.08 7.19 -3.93
CA LEU A 53 0.76 5.95 -4.23
C LEU A 53 1.05 5.90 -5.72
N LYS A 54 2.33 5.99 -6.08
CA LYS A 54 2.74 5.74 -7.46
C LYS A 54 2.64 4.24 -7.69
N SER A 55 1.89 3.83 -8.70
CA SER A 55 1.90 2.45 -9.18
C SER A 55 3.34 2.10 -9.57
N ALA A 56 3.87 0.99 -9.04
CA ALA A 56 5.07 0.40 -9.61
C ALA A 56 4.73 0.03 -11.07
N GLN A 57 5.46 0.57 -12.03
CA GLN A 57 5.31 0.16 -13.42
C GLN A 57 5.52 -1.36 -13.52
N PRO A 58 4.65 -2.10 -14.23
CA PRO A 58 4.92 -3.50 -14.51
C PRO A 58 6.14 -3.57 -15.43
N HIS A 59 7.18 -4.26 -14.97
CA HIS A 59 8.33 -4.66 -15.78
C HIS A 59 8.00 -5.93 -16.56
#